data_AF-A0A2T2TTI9-F1
#
_entry.id   AF-A0A2T2TTI9-F1
#
_cell.length_a   1.000
_cell.length_b   1.000
_cell.length_c   1.000
_cell.angle_alpha   90.00
_cell.angle_beta   90.00
_cell.angle_gamma   90.00
#
_symmetry.space_group_name_H-M   'P 1'
#
loop_
_entity.id
_entity.type
_entity.pdbx_description
1 polymer ?
#
loop_
_entity_poly.entity_id
_entity_poly.type
_entity_poly.pdbx_seq_one_letter_code
_entity_poly.pdbx_strand_id
1 'polypeptide(L)'
;MSDGSQNEITFVYEDSDEVRTLAATGAHGGPTPDGASVVANLYVERASIPHHVSHQIDETGQVNLSERSEQVTRGELTREVQASLVMTPEHAMQLGQWLQRNAKQAMEQRNQTFGQ
;
A
#
# COMPACT_ATOMS: atom_id res chain seq x y z
N MET A 1 -12.42 -13.77 52.26
CA MET A 1 -11.26 -13.63 51.37
C MET A 1 -11.57 -14.42 50.13
N SER A 2 -12.24 -13.81 49.15
CA SER A 2 -12.51 -14.42 47.84
C SER A 2 -11.33 -14.06 46.94
N ASP A 3 -10.55 -15.07 46.56
CA ASP A 3 -9.44 -14.96 45.63
C ASP A 3 -9.97 -14.55 44.26
N GLY A 4 -9.83 -13.27 43.94
CA GLY A 4 -10.29 -12.67 42.69
C GLY A 4 -9.26 -12.89 41.60
N SER A 5 -9.11 -14.12 41.13
CA SER A 5 -8.38 -14.38 39.89
C SER A 5 -9.17 -13.72 38.75
N GLN A 6 -8.66 -12.60 38.22
CA GLN A 6 -9.23 -11.96 37.04
C GLN A 6 -9.25 -12.99 35.90
N ASN A 7 -10.39 -13.12 35.21
CA ASN A 7 -10.48 -13.98 34.02
C ASN A 7 -9.61 -13.39 32.92
N GLU A 8 -8.36 -13.85 32.84
CA GLU A 8 -7.42 -13.49 31.79
C GLU A 8 -7.61 -14.41 30.57
N ILE A 9 -7.64 -13.81 29.38
CA ILE A 9 -7.64 -14.54 28.11
C ILE A 9 -6.40 -14.10 27.35
N THR A 10 -5.55 -15.06 26.99
CA THR A 10 -4.37 -14.83 26.17
C THR A 10 -4.69 -15.17 24.71
N PHE A 11 -4.38 -14.25 23.81
CA PHE A 11 -4.42 -14.50 22.37
C PHE A 11 -3.00 -14.77 21.87
N VAL A 12 -2.82 -15.89 21.18
CA VAL A 12 -1.58 -16.18 20.43
C VAL A 12 -1.85 -15.83 18.98
N TYR A 13 -0.96 -15.05 18.38
CA TYR A 13 -1.00 -14.69 16.97
C TYR A 13 0.13 -15.43 16.26
N GLU A 14 -0.22 -16.31 15.33
CA GLU A 14 0.73 -17.07 14.52
C GLU A 14 0.57 -16.65 13.06
N ASP A 15 1.70 -16.46 12.37
CA ASP A 15 1.67 -16.21 10.93
C ASP A 15 1.22 -17.49 10.20
N SER A 16 0.42 -17.31 9.15
CA SER A 16 0.17 -18.38 8.19
C SER A 16 1.39 -18.57 7.30
N ASP A 17 1.61 -19.79 6.81
CA ASP A 17 2.68 -20.11 5.85
C ASP A 17 2.63 -19.24 4.58
N GLU A 18 1.45 -18.67 4.26
CA GLU A 18 1.23 -17.84 3.08
C GLU A 18 1.22 -16.32 3.38
N VAL A 19 1.41 -15.92 4.64
CA VAL A 19 1.42 -14.49 4.98
C VAL A 19 2.63 -13.82 4.34
N ARG A 20 2.35 -12.77 3.57
CA ARG A 20 3.36 -11.91 2.95
C ARG A 20 3.20 -10.50 3.46
N THR A 21 4.30 -9.91 3.91
CA THR A 21 4.35 -8.47 4.11
C THR A 21 4.44 -7.78 2.75
N LEU A 22 3.49 -6.89 2.47
CA LEU A 22 3.45 -6.11 1.25
C LEU A 22 3.65 -4.63 1.59
N ALA A 23 4.39 -3.92 0.75
CA ALA A 23 4.40 -2.46 0.80
C ALA A 23 3.07 -1.92 0.29
N ALA A 24 2.52 -0.92 0.97
CA ALA A 24 1.35 -0.19 0.52
C ALA A 24 1.61 1.30 0.69
N THR A 25 1.55 2.06 -0.39
CA THR A 25 1.70 3.52 -0.37
C THR A 25 0.35 4.22 -0.30
N GLY A 26 -0.74 3.50 -0.50
CA GLY A 26 -2.10 4.01 -0.37
C GLY A 26 -3.15 2.91 -0.49
N ALA A 27 -4.41 3.33 -0.38
CA ALA A 27 -5.56 2.47 -0.57
C ALA A 27 -6.62 3.17 -1.42
N HIS A 28 -7.38 2.41 -2.21
CA HIS A 28 -8.54 2.89 -2.95
C HIS A 28 -9.70 1.91 -2.82
N GLY A 29 -10.90 2.43 -2.57
CA GLY A 29 -12.11 1.64 -2.45
C GLY A 29 -13.20 2.41 -1.75
N GLY A 30 -14.15 1.70 -1.16
CA GLY A 30 -15.35 2.28 -0.59
C GLY A 30 -16.35 1.21 -0.15
N PRO A 31 -17.53 1.63 0.32
CA PRO A 31 -18.60 0.70 0.65
C PRO A 31 -19.06 -0.07 -0.60
N THR A 32 -19.45 -1.32 -0.42
CA THR A 32 -20.17 -2.08 -1.44
C THR A 32 -21.54 -1.43 -1.69
N PRO A 33 -22.16 -1.62 -2.88
CA PRO A 33 -23.43 -0.97 -3.21
C PRO A 33 -24.58 -1.26 -2.23
N ASP A 34 -24.55 -2.42 -1.57
CA ASP A 34 -25.51 -2.83 -0.54
C ASP A 34 -25.17 -2.32 0.88
N GLY A 35 -24.01 -1.69 1.06
CA GLY A 35 -23.51 -1.20 2.34
C GLY A 35 -23.06 -2.30 3.32
N ALA A 36 -23.08 -3.58 2.92
CA ALA A 36 -22.76 -4.69 3.81
C ALA A 36 -21.26 -4.80 4.09
N SER A 37 -20.41 -4.22 3.25
CA SER A 37 -18.96 -4.30 3.38
C SER A 37 -18.27 -3.04 2.89
N VAL A 38 -17.01 -2.90 3.28
CA VAL A 38 -16.06 -1.92 2.76
C VAL A 38 -14.95 -2.68 2.07
N VAL A 39 -14.67 -2.31 0.83
CA VAL A 39 -13.54 -2.84 0.07
C VAL A 39 -12.41 -1.81 0.10
N ALA A 40 -11.19 -2.25 0.43
CA ALA A 40 -9.99 -1.43 0.34
C ALA A 40 -8.92 -2.17 -0.47
N ASN A 41 -8.55 -1.61 -1.62
CA ASN A 41 -7.46 -2.11 -2.46
C ASN A 41 -6.18 -1.38 -2.08
N LEU A 42 -5.24 -2.10 -1.47
CA LEU A 42 -3.91 -1.59 -1.15
C LEU A 42 -3.06 -1.58 -2.41
N TYR A 43 -2.40 -0.45 -2.68
CA TYR A 43 -1.55 -0.31 -3.86
C TYR A 43 -0.18 0.28 -3.53
N VAL A 44 0.76 0.02 -4.44
CA VAL A 44 2.00 0.78 -4.56
C VAL A 44 1.86 1.73 -5.74
N GLU A 45 2.16 3.01 -5.50
CA GLU A 45 2.20 4.04 -6.52
C GLU A 45 3.63 4.19 -7.05
N ARG A 46 3.76 4.20 -8.38
CA ARG A 46 5.04 4.40 -9.07
C ARG A 46 4.86 5.28 -10.29
N ALA A 47 5.92 5.95 -10.70
CA ALA A 47 5.97 6.63 -11.99
C ALA A 47 5.66 5.61 -13.11
N SER A 48 4.87 6.03 -14.09
CA SER A 48 4.56 5.18 -15.23
C SER A 48 5.84 4.79 -15.96
N ILE A 49 6.07 3.48 -16.09
CA ILE A 49 7.15 2.97 -16.95
C ILE A 49 6.68 3.15 -18.40
N PRO A 50 7.50 3.74 -19.28
CA PRO A 50 7.13 3.85 -20.69
C PRO A 50 6.79 2.50 -21.30
N HIS A 51 5.71 2.46 -22.10
CA HIS A 51 5.29 1.25 -22.81
C HIS A 51 6.26 0.91 -23.94
N HIS A 52 6.75 1.93 -24.63
CA HIS A 52 7.87 1.81 -25.55
C HIS A 52 8.69 3.10 -25.56
N VAL A 53 9.98 2.95 -25.87
CA VAL A 53 10.90 4.06 -26.15
C VAL A 53 11.52 3.75 -27.51
N SER A 54 11.35 4.66 -28.45
CA SER A 54 11.98 4.56 -29.77
C SER A 54 13.31 5.33 -29.76
N HIS A 55 14.30 4.78 -30.45
CA HIS A 55 15.60 5.41 -30.68
C HIS A 55 15.87 5.46 -32.18
N GLN A 56 16.50 6.53 -32.65
CA GLN A 56 16.96 6.61 -34.03
C GLN A 56 18.18 5.71 -34.24
N ILE A 57 18.27 5.16 -35.43
CA ILE A 57 19.42 4.39 -35.90
C ILE A 57 20.15 5.25 -36.92
N ASP A 58 21.45 5.39 -36.79
CA ASP A 58 22.27 6.14 -37.76
C ASP A 58 22.50 5.35 -39.06
N GLU A 59 23.13 6.01 -40.03
CA GLU A 59 23.44 5.43 -41.35
C GLU A 59 24.39 4.21 -41.28
N THR A 60 25.07 4.01 -40.14
CA THR A 60 25.95 2.86 -39.89
C THR A 60 25.24 1.69 -39.20
N GLY A 61 23.95 1.84 -38.91
CA GLY A 61 23.17 0.85 -38.19
C GLY A 61 23.33 0.91 -36.66
N GLN A 62 23.97 1.95 -36.12
CA GLN A 62 24.14 2.10 -34.67
C GLN A 62 22.97 2.86 -34.04
N VAL A 63 22.55 2.40 -32.86
CA VAL A 63 21.47 3.03 -32.10
C VAL A 63 21.99 4.26 -31.37
N ASN A 64 21.39 5.42 -31.64
CA ASN A 64 21.68 6.64 -30.88
C ASN A 64 20.84 6.68 -29.59
N LEU A 65 21.45 6.30 -28.46
CA LEU A 65 20.81 6.33 -27.14
C LEU A 65 20.66 7.73 -26.54
N SER A 66 21.32 8.75 -27.12
CA SER A 66 21.26 10.14 -26.62
C SER A 66 19.99 10.87 -27.04
N GLU A 67 19.34 10.44 -28.12
CA GLU A 67 18.04 10.96 -28.57
C GLU A 67 16.94 9.92 -28.32
N ARG A 68 15.96 10.27 -27.48
CA ARG A 68 14.68 9.56 -27.42
C ARG A 68 13.78 10.16 -28.47
N SER A 69 13.47 9.41 -29.53
CA SER A 69 12.64 9.95 -30.61
C SER A 69 11.20 10.13 -30.15
N GLU A 70 10.63 9.15 -29.43
CA GLU A 70 9.29 9.23 -28.85
C GLU A 70 9.17 8.32 -27.61
N GLN A 71 8.44 8.79 -26.59
CA GLN A 71 8.11 8.01 -25.39
C GLN A 71 6.58 7.94 -25.24
N VAL A 72 6.00 6.75 -25.36
CA VAL A 72 4.56 6.56 -25.11
C VAL A 72 4.36 5.99 -23.70
N THR A 73 3.67 6.76 -22.87
CA THR A 73 3.27 6.38 -21.51
C THR A 73 1.75 6.29 -21.43
N ARG A 74 1.23 5.39 -20.59
CA ARG A 74 -0.20 5.36 -20.26
C ARG A 74 -0.40 6.14 -18.96
N GLY A 75 -0.50 7.46 -19.10
CA GLY A 75 -0.60 8.38 -17.97
C GLY A 75 0.73 8.55 -17.20
N GLU A 76 0.72 9.42 -16.20
CA GLU A 76 1.92 9.84 -15.47
C GLU A 76 2.26 8.92 -14.29
N LEU A 77 1.23 8.36 -13.63
CA LEU A 77 1.35 7.52 -12.44
C LEU A 77 0.62 6.20 -12.64
N THR A 78 1.20 5.13 -12.09
CA THR A 78 0.62 3.79 -12.04
C THR A 78 0.41 3.40 -10.58
N ARG A 79 -0.83 2.99 -10.23
CA ARG A 79 -1.16 2.36 -8.95
C ARG A 79 -1.35 0.87 -9.17
N GLU A 80 -0.44 0.08 -8.64
CA GLU A 80 -0.44 -1.37 -8.77
C GLU A 80 -1.07 -1.99 -7.52
N VAL A 81 -2.27 -2.56 -7.66
CA VAL A 81 -2.99 -3.20 -6.55
C VAL A 81 -2.25 -4.47 -6.13
N GLN A 82 -1.84 -4.52 -4.86
CA GLN A 82 -1.09 -5.64 -4.28
C GLN A 82 -2.01 -6.59 -3.50
N ALA A 83 -3.02 -6.05 -2.84
CA ALA A 83 -3.97 -6.82 -2.03
C ALA A 83 -5.31 -6.08 -1.91
N SER A 84 -6.36 -6.84 -1.62
CA SER A 84 -7.71 -6.31 -1.37
C SER A 84 -8.20 -6.81 -0.02
N LEU A 85 -8.71 -5.89 0.80
CA LEU A 85 -9.39 -6.17 2.06
C LEU A 85 -10.88 -6.01 1.85
N VAL A 86 -11.67 -6.96 2.36
CA VAL A 86 -13.13 -6.86 2.45
C VAL A 86 -13.50 -7.01 3.91
N MET A 87 -14.17 -6.00 4.46
CA MET A 87 -14.47 -5.92 5.89
C MET A 87 -15.89 -5.44 6.10
N THR A 88 -16.49 -5.78 7.24
CA THR A 88 -17.71 -5.10 7.68
C THR A 88 -17.41 -3.62 8.01
N PRO A 89 -18.40 -2.73 8.00
CA PRO A 89 -18.21 -1.33 8.38
C PRO A 89 -17.58 -1.14 9.77
N GLU A 90 -17.94 -1.98 10.74
CA GLU A 90 -17.43 -1.92 12.10
C GLU A 90 -15.94 -2.24 12.16
N HIS A 91 -15.51 -3.31 11.48
CA HIS A 91 -14.09 -3.68 11.41
C HIS A 91 -13.28 -2.65 10.62
N ALA A 92 -13.83 -2.09 9.54
CA ALA A 92 -13.19 -1.03 8.79
C ALA A 92 -12.96 0.22 9.66
N MET A 93 -13.94 0.58 10.50
CA MET A 93 -13.83 1.69 11.46
C MET A 93 -12.74 1.42 12.51
N GLN A 94 -12.74 0.22 13.11
CA GLN A 94 -11.75 -0.18 14.10
C GLN A 94 -10.33 -0.18 13.53
N LEU A 95 -10.14 -0.75 12.32
CA LEU A 95 -8.86 -0.76 11.62
C LEU A 95 -8.40 0.68 11.32
N GLY A 96 -9.28 1.53 10.81
CA GLY A 96 -8.96 2.93 10.51
C GLY A 96 -8.50 3.70 11.75
N GLN A 97 -9.19 3.55 12.88
CA GLN A 97 -8.80 4.18 14.15
C GLN A 97 -7.46 3.65 14.67
N TRP A 98 -7.21 2.34 14.54
CA TRP A 98 -5.93 1.73 14.90
C TRP A 98 -4.80 2.28 14.03
N LEU A 99 -4.98 2.34 12.70
CA LEU A 99 -3.99 2.89 11.76
C LEU A 99 -3.67 4.36 12.08
N GLN A 100 -4.70 5.19 12.32
CA GLN A 100 -4.52 6.59 12.65
C GLN A 100 -3.73 6.81 13.94
N ARG A 101 -4.02 6.02 14.99
CA ARG A 101 -3.28 6.11 16.27
C ARG A 101 -1.81 5.74 16.09
N ASN A 102 -1.53 4.61 15.43
CA ASN A 102 -0.15 4.15 15.21
C ASN A 102 0.64 5.09 14.28
N ALA A 103 0.00 5.63 13.24
CA ALA A 103 0.64 6.59 12.34
C ALA A 103 1.10 7.86 13.08
N LYS A 104 0.24 8.41 13.95
CA LYS A 104 0.59 9.57 14.79
C LYS A 104 1.79 9.27 15.68
N GLN A 105 1.76 8.14 16.38
CA GLN A 105 2.86 7.70 17.24
C GLN A 105 4.17 7.52 16.45
N ALA A 106 4.12 6.91 15.27
CA ALA A 106 5.30 6.72 14.42
C ALA A 106 5.86 8.06 13.91
N MET A 107 5.00 9.03 13.57
CA MET A 107 5.43 10.37 13.17
C MET A 107 6.12 11.11 14.32
N GLU A 108 5.59 11.01 15.54
CA GLU A 108 6.21 11.60 16.74
C GLU A 108 7.59 11.00 17.00
N GLN A 109 7.71 9.67 16.95
CA GLN A 109 8.99 8.97 17.11
C GLN A 109 10.01 9.37 16.04
N ARG A 110 9.57 9.49 14.77
CA ARG A 110 10.44 9.91 13.67
C ARG A 110 11.00 11.31 13.90
N ASN A 111 10.16 12.25 14.36
CA ASN A 111 10.59 13.61 14.65
C ASN A 111 11.57 13.67 15.82
N GLN A 112 11.37 12.85 16.87
CA GLN A 112 12.32 12.75 17.99
C GLN A 112 13.67 12.17 17.56
N THR A 113 13.66 11.25 16.59
CA THR A 113 14.88 10.54 16.15
C THR A 113 15.69 11.33 15.12
N PHE A 114 15.02 12.00 14.17
CA PHE A 114 15.66 12.63 13.01
C PHE A 114 15.39 14.14 12.87
N GLY A 115 14.65 14.75 13.79
CA GLY A 115 14.26 16.16 13.74
C GLY A 115 15.24 17.14 14.38
N GLN A 116 16.54 16.82 14.44
CA GLN A 116 17.61 17.78 14.79
C GLN A 116 18.27 18.33 13.52
#